data_AF-A0AAF0MCW7-F1
#
_entry.id   AF-A0AAF0MCW7-F1
#
_cell.length_a   1.000
_cell.length_b   1.000
_cell.length_c   1.000
_cell.angle_alpha   90.00
_cell.angle_beta   90.00
_cell.angle_gamma   90.00
#
_symmetry.space_group_name_H-M   'P 1'
#
loop_
_entity.id
_entity.type
_entity.pdbx_description
1 polymer ?
#
loop_
_entity_poly.entity_id
_entity_poly.type
_entity_poly.pdbx_seq_one_letter_code
_entity_poly.pdbx_strand_id
1 'polypeptide(L)'
;MVGEATRAVDAVRPVTVRGSVIAPIAWTALCAGVVALGIWLASTRAVSGGAWFTQLWTSGLLLAVGGFGLYLGVGSIRNRIRVFPDRLEVVPHMRRTLTIAPGELVQFSASGTGNTTIRGRTARGRGFSTDRFHRHHDVLVHWLEQNATEPWEEFTGFFRKLTVDRQPRRWRNLLFTLTSVGFFITTLAMFPGLPVMIAYDDAHKEQVACTITSAQGITVSNRSVKGIGSSHPAVSLETTDCGHLTLSRGVYSDNRDAVARRYDRAPGPYRLTVGGGGFWLWQHASVPVLEPTVYSVDEPVGAATR
;
A
#
# COMPACT_ATOMS: atom_id res chain seq x y z
N MET A 1 33.21 54.39 -24.00
CA MET A 1 33.01 52.99 -24.44
C MET A 1 33.12 52.13 -23.17
N VAL A 2 32.19 52.04 -22.24
CA VAL A 2 30.73 51.79 -22.31
C VAL A 2 30.39 50.75 -23.38
N GLY A 3 30.07 49.54 -22.91
CA GLY A 3 29.22 48.58 -23.61
C GLY A 3 29.92 47.65 -24.60
N GLU A 4 30.56 46.59 -24.10
CA GLU A 4 30.71 45.31 -24.86
C GLU A 4 31.41 44.19 -24.07
N ALA A 5 31.93 44.48 -22.88
CA ALA A 5 32.48 43.45 -21.99
C ALA A 5 31.48 42.97 -20.92
N THR A 6 30.18 43.16 -21.12
CA THR A 6 29.19 42.15 -20.70
C THR A 6 29.41 40.94 -21.59
N ARG A 7 30.57 40.28 -21.44
CA ARG A 7 30.68 38.86 -21.74
C ARG A 7 29.46 38.27 -21.10
N ALA A 8 28.62 37.68 -21.93
CA ALA A 8 27.74 36.62 -21.52
C ALA A 8 28.55 35.77 -20.55
N VAL A 9 28.32 35.99 -19.25
CA VAL A 9 28.61 34.99 -18.24
C VAL A 9 27.69 33.89 -18.72
N ASP A 10 28.26 32.95 -19.48
CA ASP A 10 27.58 31.78 -19.96
C ASP A 10 26.78 31.29 -18.78
N ALA A 11 25.47 31.50 -18.85
CA ALA A 11 24.53 31.00 -17.89
C ALA A 11 24.53 29.50 -18.13
N VAL A 12 25.59 28.83 -17.67
CA VAL A 12 25.75 27.39 -17.68
C VAL A 12 24.49 26.90 -17.00
N ARG A 13 23.57 26.38 -17.80
CA ARG A 13 22.25 26.00 -17.30
C ARG A 13 22.49 25.06 -16.12
N PRO A 14 21.88 25.32 -14.96
CA PRO A 14 22.12 24.51 -13.78
C PRO A 14 21.78 23.06 -14.09
N VAL A 15 22.75 22.18 -13.88
CA VAL A 15 22.56 20.75 -14.15
C VAL A 15 21.91 20.12 -12.92
N THR A 16 20.79 19.42 -13.14
CA THR A 16 20.06 18.78 -12.06
C THR A 16 20.48 17.32 -11.94
N VAL A 17 21.07 16.97 -10.79
CA VAL A 17 21.41 15.60 -10.40
C VAL A 17 20.24 14.99 -9.65
N ARG A 18 19.67 13.91 -10.21
CA ARG A 18 18.48 13.26 -9.66
C ARG A 18 18.35 11.80 -10.11
N GLY A 19 17.75 10.98 -9.25
CA GLY A 19 17.33 9.63 -9.59
C GLY A 19 16.11 9.60 -10.52
N SER A 20 15.73 8.39 -10.96
CA SER A 20 14.51 8.19 -11.75
C SER A 20 13.27 8.69 -11.00
N VAL A 21 12.41 9.41 -11.72
CA VAL A 21 11.19 10.01 -11.17
C VAL A 21 9.95 9.15 -11.40
N ILE A 22 10.03 8.15 -12.28
CA ILE A 22 8.88 7.36 -12.71
C ILE A 22 8.33 6.53 -11.55
N ALA A 23 9.20 5.78 -10.87
CA ALA A 23 8.80 4.96 -9.72
C ALA A 23 8.19 5.78 -8.57
N PRO A 24 8.79 6.90 -8.11
CA PRO A 24 8.16 7.71 -7.08
C PRO A 24 6.88 8.41 -7.55
N ILE A 25 6.74 8.78 -8.82
CA ILE A 25 5.48 9.31 -9.37
C ILE A 25 4.38 8.23 -9.33
N ALA A 26 4.67 7.03 -9.82
CA ALA A 26 3.73 5.91 -9.77
C ALA A 26 3.33 5.59 -8.33
N TRP A 27 4.29 5.58 -7.40
CA TRP A 27 4.03 5.40 -5.98
C TRP A 27 3.15 6.52 -5.40
N THR A 28 3.40 7.79 -5.74
CA THR A 28 2.55 8.89 -5.29
C THR A 28 1.13 8.78 -5.85
N ALA A 29 0.96 8.37 -7.11
CA ALA A 29 -0.36 8.18 -7.70
C ALA A 29 -1.14 7.05 -7.01
N LEU A 30 -0.48 5.93 -6.72
CA LEU A 30 -1.07 4.84 -5.94
C LEU A 30 -1.50 5.31 -4.55
N CYS A 31 -0.63 6.03 -3.84
CA CYS A 31 -0.94 6.54 -2.50
C CYS A 31 -2.07 7.59 -2.53
N ALA A 32 -2.14 8.42 -3.57
CA ALA A 32 -3.25 9.34 -3.79
C ALA A 32 -4.58 8.60 -3.94
N GLY A 33 -4.59 7.49 -4.70
CA GLY A 33 -5.75 6.61 -4.82
C GLY A 33 -6.18 6.02 -3.47
N VAL A 34 -5.22 5.58 -2.64
CA VAL A 34 -5.50 5.06 -1.29
C VAL A 34 -6.12 6.13 -0.38
N VAL A 35 -5.61 7.37 -0.43
CA VAL A 35 -6.22 8.48 0.31
C VAL A 35 -7.62 8.79 -0.19
N ALA A 36 -7.83 8.85 -1.51
CA ALA A 36 -9.15 9.08 -2.09
C ALA A 36 -10.15 8.00 -1.66
N LEU A 37 -9.73 6.73 -1.63
CA LEU A 37 -10.53 5.62 -1.13
C LEU A 37 -10.85 5.77 0.37
N GLY A 38 -9.88 6.19 1.18
CA GLY A 38 -10.08 6.47 2.60
C GLY A 38 -11.08 7.60 2.86
N ILE A 39 -10.99 8.71 2.09
CA ILE A 39 -11.94 9.84 2.15
C ILE A 39 -13.33 9.37 1.73
N TRP A 40 -13.42 8.61 0.64
CA TRP A 40 -14.68 8.06 0.16
C TRP A 40 -15.32 7.18 1.26
N LEU A 41 -14.59 6.21 1.82
CA LEU A 41 -15.09 5.37 2.91
C LEU A 41 -15.52 6.16 4.16
N ALA A 42 -14.79 7.23 4.51
CA ALA A 42 -15.16 8.11 5.62
C ALA A 42 -16.47 8.89 5.35
N SER A 43 -16.79 9.16 4.09
CA SER A 43 -17.94 10.00 3.70
C SER A 43 -19.18 9.20 3.30
N THR A 44 -19.01 7.94 2.86
CA THR A 44 -20.14 7.08 2.48
C THR A 44 -20.63 6.23 3.66
N ARG A 45 -21.89 6.45 4.04
CA ARG A 45 -22.63 5.53 4.90
C ARG A 45 -23.20 4.33 4.15
N ALA A 46 -23.21 4.36 2.82
CA ALA A 46 -23.76 3.26 2.02
C ALA A 46 -22.97 1.98 2.33
N VAL A 47 -21.64 2.06 2.39
CA VAL A 47 -20.80 0.86 2.53
C VAL A 47 -20.83 0.22 3.91
N SER A 48 -20.98 1.01 4.97
CA SER A 48 -20.85 0.52 6.35
C SER A 48 -22.18 0.50 7.10
N GLY A 49 -23.24 1.11 6.56
CA GLY A 49 -24.53 1.23 7.22
C GLY A 49 -24.41 1.84 8.61
N GLY A 50 -24.73 1.06 9.64
CA GLY A 50 -24.61 1.44 11.06
C GLY A 50 -23.27 1.09 11.73
N ALA A 51 -22.35 0.42 11.03
CA ALA A 51 -21.05 -0.02 11.56
C ALA A 51 -20.02 1.13 11.63
N TRP A 52 -20.35 2.17 12.38
CA TRP A 52 -19.56 3.41 12.46
C TRP A 52 -18.12 3.17 12.92
N PHE A 53 -17.87 2.20 13.81
CA PHE A 53 -16.53 1.87 14.28
C PHE A 53 -15.67 1.28 13.14
N THR A 54 -16.23 0.34 12.37
CA THR A 54 -15.56 -0.24 11.20
C THR A 54 -15.28 0.83 10.16
N GLN A 55 -16.24 1.73 9.91
CA GLN A 55 -16.06 2.85 9.01
C GLN A 55 -14.90 3.77 9.45
N LEU A 56 -14.88 4.16 10.72
CA LEU A 56 -13.86 5.04 11.28
C LEU A 56 -12.46 4.39 11.26
N TRP A 57 -12.37 3.12 11.66
CA TRP A 57 -11.11 2.40 11.70
C TRP A 57 -10.51 2.18 10.31
N THR A 58 -11.32 1.72 9.36
CA THR A 58 -10.86 1.38 8.00
C THR A 58 -10.51 2.63 7.19
N SER A 59 -11.33 3.68 7.28
CA SER A 59 -11.01 4.96 6.64
C SER A 59 -9.78 5.61 7.28
N GLY A 60 -9.67 5.63 8.61
CA GLY A 60 -8.52 6.18 9.32
C GLY A 60 -7.20 5.47 8.96
N LEU A 61 -7.23 4.15 8.86
CA LEU A 61 -6.06 3.36 8.46
C LEU A 61 -5.63 3.66 7.01
N LEU A 62 -6.58 3.74 6.08
CA LEU A 62 -6.30 4.10 4.68
C LEU A 62 -5.73 5.51 4.56
N LEU A 63 -6.28 6.48 5.30
CA LEU A 63 -5.79 7.85 5.33
C LEU A 63 -4.37 7.94 5.90
N ALA A 64 -4.09 7.24 7.00
CA ALA A 64 -2.76 7.22 7.61
C ALA A 64 -1.73 6.59 6.67
N VAL A 65 -2.03 5.44 6.10
CA VAL A 65 -1.13 4.69 5.21
C VAL A 65 -0.92 5.45 3.88
N GLY A 66 -2.00 5.90 3.24
CA GLY A 66 -1.93 6.68 2.00
C GLY A 66 -1.25 8.03 2.20
N GLY A 67 -1.55 8.73 3.31
CA GLY A 67 -0.93 10.01 3.65
C GLY A 67 0.58 9.89 3.91
N PHE A 68 1.00 8.86 4.66
CA PHE A 68 2.42 8.58 4.87
C PHE A 68 3.13 8.20 3.57
N GLY A 69 2.51 7.37 2.72
CA GLY A 69 3.03 7.02 1.42
C GLY A 69 3.18 8.21 0.47
N LEU A 70 2.20 9.12 0.45
CA LEU A 70 2.26 10.40 -0.27
C LEU A 70 3.39 11.28 0.22
N TYR A 71 3.54 11.42 1.54
CA TYR A 71 4.62 12.20 2.15
C TYR A 71 5.99 11.72 1.67
N LEU A 72 6.24 10.40 1.75
CA LEU A 72 7.50 9.81 1.30
C LEU A 72 7.70 9.96 -0.21
N GLY A 73 6.65 9.69 -1.00
CA GLY A 73 6.70 9.78 -2.46
C GLY A 73 6.98 11.19 -2.95
N VAL A 74 6.23 12.20 -2.48
CA VAL A 74 6.43 13.60 -2.86
C VAL A 74 7.80 14.09 -2.40
N GLY A 75 8.24 13.69 -1.21
CA GLY A 75 9.57 14.00 -0.73
C GLY A 75 10.68 13.41 -1.60
N SER A 76 10.51 12.17 -2.07
CA SER A 76 11.43 11.56 -3.04
C SER A 76 11.41 12.26 -4.41
N ILE A 77 10.26 12.81 -4.82
CA ILE A 77 10.16 13.62 -6.05
C ILE A 77 10.87 14.97 -5.86
N ARG A 78 10.76 15.59 -4.68
CA ARG A 78 11.38 16.90 -4.44
C ARG A 78 12.90 16.82 -4.27
N ASN A 79 13.42 15.69 -3.80
CA ASN A 79 14.85 15.42 -3.70
C ASN A 79 15.58 15.67 -5.03
N ARG A 80 16.35 16.75 -5.10
CA ARG A 80 17.23 17.07 -6.23
C ARG A 80 18.42 17.89 -5.76
N ILE A 81 19.53 17.75 -6.47
CA ILE A 81 20.70 18.61 -6.32
C ILE A 81 20.86 19.38 -7.62
N ARG A 82 20.90 20.70 -7.57
CA ARG A 82 21.23 21.54 -8.71
C ARG A 82 22.67 22.01 -8.54
N VAL A 83 23.48 21.72 -9.54
CA VAL A 83 24.88 22.13 -9.60
C VAL A 83 24.94 23.43 -10.39
N PHE A 84 25.37 24.50 -9.73
CA PHE A 84 25.76 25.75 -10.36
C PHE A 84 27.28 25.86 -10.32
N PRO A 85 27.91 26.67 -11.19
CA PRO A 85 29.35 26.89 -11.14
C PRO A 85 29.82 27.41 -9.77
N ASP A 86 29.04 28.30 -9.16
CA ASP A 86 29.35 29.06 -7.96
C ASP A 86 28.77 28.47 -6.66
N ARG A 87 27.87 27.47 -6.74
CA ARG A 87 27.16 26.92 -5.57
C ARG A 87 26.45 25.60 -5.86
N LEU A 88 26.14 24.85 -4.81
CA LEU A 88 25.19 23.74 -4.87
C LEU A 88 23.85 24.17 -4.24
N GLU A 89 22.75 23.94 -4.95
CA GLU A 89 21.41 24.04 -4.37
C GLU A 89 20.86 22.63 -4.14
N VAL A 90 20.85 22.22 -2.88
CA VAL A 90 20.29 20.96 -2.43
C VAL A 90 18.85 21.22 -2.04
N VAL A 91 17.90 20.48 -2.61
CA VAL A 91 16.50 20.51 -2.19
C VAL A 91 16.20 19.21 -1.46
N PRO A 92 16.46 19.15 -0.13
CA PRO A 92 16.21 17.94 0.63
C PRO A 92 14.73 17.84 1.00
N HIS A 93 14.04 16.91 0.37
CA HIS A 93 12.70 16.44 0.74
C HIS A 93 11.68 17.59 0.78
N MET A 94 11.00 17.78 1.91
CA MET A 94 10.05 18.86 2.18
C MET A 94 10.67 20.06 2.90
N ARG A 95 12.00 20.09 3.07
CA ARG A 95 12.70 21.17 3.77
C ARG A 95 13.07 22.30 2.80
N ARG A 96 13.46 23.45 3.36
CA ARG A 96 13.94 24.60 2.60
C ARG A 96 15.17 24.22 1.77
N THR A 97 15.26 24.79 0.57
CA THR A 97 16.44 24.71 -0.28
C THR A 97 17.67 25.14 0.51
N LEU A 98 18.72 24.34 0.39
CA LEU A 98 19.98 24.51 1.07
C LEU A 98 21.01 24.89 0.03
N THR A 99 21.47 26.13 0.11
CA THR A 99 22.57 26.62 -0.72
C THR A 99 23.88 26.34 -0.01
N ILE A 100 24.79 25.67 -0.69
CA ILE A 100 26.13 25.32 -0.18
C ILE A 100 27.14 26.02 -1.08
N ALA A 101 27.97 26.85 -0.48
CA ALA A 101 29.05 27.54 -1.20
C ALA A 101 30.30 26.65 -1.34
N PRO A 102 31.19 26.94 -2.30
CA PRO A 102 32.53 26.35 -2.37
C PRO A 102 33.25 26.44 -1.02
N GLY A 103 33.89 25.35 -0.60
CA GLY A 103 34.62 25.27 0.67
C GLY A 103 33.78 25.14 1.94
N GLU A 104 32.44 25.19 1.87
CA GLU A 104 31.57 25.02 3.05
C GLU A 104 31.40 23.53 3.46
N LEU A 105 31.79 22.60 2.59
CA LEU A 105 31.69 21.16 2.83
C LEU A 105 32.91 20.67 3.63
N VAL A 106 32.66 20.15 4.83
CA VAL A 106 33.70 19.81 5.81
C VAL A 106 33.75 18.31 6.11
N GLN A 107 32.80 17.52 5.61
CA GLN A 107 32.80 16.08 5.83
C GLN A 107 32.16 15.33 4.68
N PHE A 108 32.81 14.26 4.23
CA PHE A 108 32.29 13.33 3.25
C PHE A 108 32.22 11.91 3.79
N SER A 109 31.13 11.22 3.49
CA SER A 109 30.94 9.82 3.87
C SER A 109 30.21 9.04 2.79
N ALA A 110 30.58 7.78 2.64
CA ALA A 110 30.02 6.83 1.71
C ALA A 110 29.20 5.88 2.56
N SER A 111 27.98 5.64 2.10
CA SER A 111 27.03 4.80 2.82
C SER A 111 26.37 3.84 1.86
N GLY A 112 25.88 2.74 2.41
CA GLY A 112 25.17 1.70 1.66
C GLY A 112 26.08 0.54 1.24
N THR A 113 25.45 -0.60 0.99
CA THR A 113 26.14 -1.84 0.60
C THR A 113 26.78 -1.65 -0.78
N GLY A 114 28.11 -1.55 -0.83
CA GLY A 114 28.87 -1.24 -2.06
C GLY A 114 29.27 0.24 -2.18
N ASN A 115 29.08 1.05 -1.13
CA ASN A 115 29.45 2.47 -1.09
C ASN A 115 28.86 3.27 -2.27
N THR A 116 27.57 3.09 -2.58
CA THR A 116 26.96 3.72 -3.76
C THR A 116 26.40 5.12 -3.48
N THR A 117 26.23 5.48 -2.21
CA THR A 117 25.67 6.77 -1.80
C THR A 117 26.75 7.68 -1.24
N ILE A 118 26.87 8.89 -1.77
CA ILE A 118 27.74 9.96 -1.26
C ILE A 118 26.91 10.87 -0.38
N ARG A 119 27.44 11.19 0.80
CA ARG A 119 26.91 12.21 1.70
C ARG A 119 27.96 13.27 1.97
N GLY A 120 27.61 14.52 1.68
CA GLY A 120 28.41 15.69 2.06
C GLY A 120 27.71 16.45 3.18
N ARG A 121 28.47 16.89 4.20
CA ARG A 121 27.98 17.74 5.29
C ARG A 121 28.83 19.00 5.43
N THR A 122 28.17 20.11 5.74
CA THR A 122 28.80 21.37 6.14
C THR A 122 29.07 21.37 7.64
N ALA A 123 29.93 22.29 8.10
CA ALA A 123 30.23 22.47 9.53
C ALA A 123 28.97 22.66 10.41
N ARG A 124 27.88 23.17 9.82
CA ARG A 124 26.59 23.38 10.49
C ARG A 124 25.69 22.13 10.52
N GLY A 125 26.22 20.96 10.15
CA GLY A 125 25.48 19.69 10.13
C GLY A 125 24.44 19.56 8.99
N ARG A 126 24.41 20.54 8.07
CA ARG A 126 23.54 20.55 6.89
C ARG A 126 24.23 19.83 5.74
N GLY A 127 23.50 19.17 4.85
CA GLY A 127 24.17 18.36 3.83
C GLY A 127 23.26 17.81 2.76
N PHE A 128 23.86 17.01 1.89
CA PHE A 128 23.18 16.28 0.83
C PHE A 128 23.51 14.80 0.88
N SER A 129 22.66 14.01 0.24
CA SER A 129 22.88 12.60 -0.03
C SER A 129 22.51 12.35 -1.48
N THR A 130 23.40 11.73 -2.25
CA THR A 130 23.14 11.38 -3.65
C THR A 130 23.64 9.97 -3.93
N ASP A 131 22.96 9.27 -4.82
CA ASP A 131 23.39 7.97 -5.30
C ASP A 131 24.18 8.12 -6.61
N ARG A 132 25.22 7.31 -6.78
CA ARG A 132 26.06 7.27 -7.98
C ARG A 132 25.29 7.01 -9.26
N PHE A 133 24.19 6.27 -9.19
CA PHE A 133 23.35 5.94 -10.35
C PHE A 133 22.37 7.04 -10.73
N HIS A 134 22.40 8.20 -10.07
CA HIS A 134 21.65 9.37 -10.48
C HIS A 134 22.14 9.94 -11.82
N ARG A 135 21.22 10.53 -12.57
CA ARG A 135 21.57 11.21 -13.83
C ARG A 135 22.46 12.42 -13.54
N HIS A 136 23.46 12.67 -14.38
CA HIS A 136 24.42 13.78 -14.25
C HIS A 136 25.28 13.75 -12.98
N HIS A 137 25.43 12.58 -12.36
CA HIS A 137 26.28 12.42 -11.18
C HIS A 137 27.74 12.81 -11.44
N ASP A 138 28.23 12.56 -12.64
CA ASP A 138 29.54 12.99 -13.15
C ASP A 138 29.77 14.50 -13.00
N VAL A 139 28.77 15.33 -13.31
CA VAL A 139 28.86 16.79 -13.19
C VAL A 139 28.99 17.22 -11.73
N LEU A 140 28.28 16.56 -10.82
CA LEU A 140 28.41 16.84 -9.39
C LEU A 140 29.78 16.42 -8.85
N VAL A 141 30.30 15.27 -9.28
CA VAL A 141 31.65 14.84 -8.90
C VAL A 141 32.68 15.87 -9.38
N HIS A 142 32.59 16.31 -10.64
CA HIS A 142 33.49 17.32 -11.18
C HIS A 142 33.42 18.68 -10.46
N TRP A 143 32.24 19.08 -10.00
CA TRP A 143 32.10 20.28 -9.19
C TRP A 143 32.73 20.13 -7.81
N LEU A 144 32.50 18.99 -7.13
CA LEU A 144 33.11 18.68 -5.83
C LEU A 144 34.64 18.63 -5.96
N GLU A 145 35.11 18.11 -7.10
CA GLU A 145 36.49 18.04 -7.51
C GLU A 145 37.18 19.44 -7.61
N GLN A 146 36.42 20.51 -7.82
CA GLN A 146 37.01 21.84 -7.93
C GLN A 146 36.85 22.67 -6.65
N ASN A 147 35.91 22.29 -5.77
CA ASN A 147 35.38 23.19 -4.75
C ASN A 147 35.35 22.62 -3.32
N ALA A 148 35.75 21.36 -3.10
CA ALA A 148 35.83 20.78 -1.76
C ALA A 148 37.09 21.25 -1.02
N THR A 149 36.96 21.51 0.29
CA THR A 149 38.02 22.06 1.15
C THR A 149 38.93 21.01 1.79
N GLU A 150 38.55 19.73 1.78
CA GLU A 150 39.40 18.63 2.28
C GLU A 150 40.52 18.29 1.29
N PRO A 151 41.71 17.84 1.76
CA PRO A 151 42.79 17.37 0.90
C PRO A 151 42.29 16.28 -0.05
N TRP A 152 42.58 16.49 -1.34
CA TRP A 152 42.16 15.64 -2.45
C TRP A 152 42.39 14.13 -2.27
N GLU A 153 43.41 13.73 -1.51
CA GLU A 153 43.85 12.35 -1.37
C GLU A 153 42.89 11.45 -0.57
N GLU A 154 42.29 11.98 0.52
CA GLU A 154 41.25 11.26 1.25
C GLU A 154 40.00 11.09 0.38
N PHE A 155 39.71 12.11 -0.44
CA PHE A 155 38.63 12.13 -1.43
C PHE A 155 38.82 11.11 -2.57
N THR A 156 40.00 11.03 -3.16
CA THR A 156 40.27 10.08 -4.26
C THR A 156 40.29 8.63 -3.77
N GLY A 157 40.83 8.37 -2.57
CA GLY A 157 40.73 7.06 -1.91
C GLY A 157 39.28 6.68 -1.60
N PHE A 158 38.46 7.65 -1.21
CA PHE A 158 37.03 7.51 -0.98
C PHE A 158 36.24 7.17 -2.25
N PHE A 159 36.42 7.91 -3.34
CA PHE A 159 35.76 7.63 -4.63
C PHE A 159 36.23 6.32 -5.27
N ARG A 160 37.48 5.92 -5.03
CA ARG A 160 38.01 4.59 -5.38
C ARG A 160 37.32 3.46 -4.60
N LYS A 161 36.79 3.74 -3.40
CA LYS A 161 35.93 2.79 -2.65
C LYS A 161 34.47 2.81 -3.11
N LEU A 162 34.01 3.91 -3.71
CA LEU A 162 32.69 3.99 -4.36
C LEU A 162 32.62 3.15 -5.66
N THR A 163 33.75 2.80 -6.28
CA THR A 163 33.83 2.06 -7.56
C THR A 163 33.63 0.56 -7.48
N VAL A 164 33.28 0.01 -6.31
CA VAL A 164 33.16 -1.45 -6.12
C VAL A 164 31.99 -2.04 -6.93
N ASP A 165 30.85 -1.34 -7.05
CA ASP A 165 29.71 -1.83 -7.84
C ASP A 165 29.62 -1.10 -9.20
N ARG A 166 29.82 -1.85 -10.29
CA ARG A 166 29.73 -1.33 -11.68
C ARG A 166 28.29 -1.24 -12.22
N GLN A 167 27.33 -1.93 -11.61
CA GLN A 167 25.95 -1.98 -12.09
C GLN A 167 24.97 -1.72 -10.95
N PRO A 168 23.87 -0.98 -11.23
CA PRO A 168 22.77 -0.90 -10.28
C PRO A 168 22.25 -2.33 -10.04
N ARG A 169 22.02 -2.69 -8.79
CA ARG A 169 21.40 -3.98 -8.41
C ARG A 169 19.91 -3.98 -8.77
N ARG A 170 19.62 -3.86 -10.07
CA ARG A 170 18.28 -3.71 -10.66
C ARG A 170 17.35 -4.80 -10.14
N TRP A 171 17.82 -6.04 -10.14
CA TRP A 171 17.04 -7.17 -9.64
C TRP A 171 16.71 -7.08 -8.16
N ARG A 172 17.68 -6.79 -7.29
CA ARG A 172 17.42 -6.63 -5.85
C ARG A 172 16.47 -5.47 -5.57
N ASN A 173 16.65 -4.33 -6.24
CA ASN A 173 15.79 -3.16 -6.06
C ASN A 173 14.39 -3.41 -6.61
N LEU A 174 14.27 -4.11 -7.75
CA LEU A 174 13.00 -4.54 -8.32
C LEU A 174 12.28 -5.50 -7.38
N LEU A 175 12.97 -6.55 -6.92
CA LEU A 175 12.45 -7.52 -5.94
C LEU A 175 11.98 -6.81 -4.68
N PHE A 176 12.82 -5.97 -4.07
CA PHE A 176 12.45 -5.21 -2.88
C PHE A 176 11.23 -4.31 -3.12
N THR A 177 11.16 -3.64 -4.27
CA THR A 177 10.01 -2.81 -4.65
C THR A 177 8.75 -3.66 -4.84
N LEU A 178 8.84 -4.77 -5.57
CA LEU A 178 7.72 -5.69 -5.83
C LEU A 178 7.23 -6.32 -4.54
N THR A 179 8.13 -6.77 -3.66
CA THR A 179 7.77 -7.32 -2.35
C THR A 179 7.12 -6.25 -1.47
N SER A 180 7.62 -5.01 -1.49
CA SER A 180 7.02 -3.90 -0.75
C SER A 180 5.63 -3.56 -1.28
N VAL A 181 5.45 -3.49 -2.59
CA VAL A 181 4.15 -3.27 -3.26
C VAL A 181 3.19 -4.41 -2.94
N GLY A 182 3.64 -5.66 -3.08
CA GLY A 182 2.84 -6.85 -2.76
C GLY A 182 2.40 -6.85 -1.31
N PHE A 183 3.32 -6.64 -0.36
CA PHE A 183 3.01 -6.52 1.06
C PHE A 183 2.01 -5.39 1.34
N PHE A 184 2.17 -4.24 0.68
CA PHE A 184 1.26 -3.11 0.81
C PHE A 184 -0.15 -3.44 0.31
N ILE A 185 -0.27 -4.05 -0.88
CA ILE A 185 -1.55 -4.50 -1.44
C ILE A 185 -2.19 -5.56 -0.54
N THR A 186 -1.43 -6.55 -0.07
CA THR A 186 -1.94 -7.59 0.85
C THR A 186 -2.43 -6.98 2.16
N THR A 187 -1.70 -6.01 2.72
CA THR A 187 -2.10 -5.32 3.94
C THR A 187 -3.39 -4.52 3.71
N LEU A 188 -3.50 -3.82 2.57
CA LEU A 188 -4.72 -3.10 2.18
C LEU A 188 -5.90 -4.03 1.91
N ALA A 189 -5.68 -5.24 1.38
CA ALA A 189 -6.75 -6.21 1.16
C ALA A 189 -7.22 -6.84 2.48
N MET A 190 -6.29 -7.14 3.40
CA MET A 190 -6.59 -7.90 4.61
C MET A 190 -7.15 -7.04 5.75
N PHE A 191 -6.61 -5.83 5.98
CA PHE A 191 -6.95 -5.03 7.16
C PHE A 191 -8.23 -4.22 7.01
N PRO A 192 -8.44 -3.44 5.93
CA PRO A 192 -9.72 -2.79 5.69
C PRO A 192 -10.67 -3.61 4.80
N GLY A 193 -10.17 -4.40 3.84
CA GLY A 193 -11.04 -5.10 2.88
C GLY A 193 -12.01 -6.11 3.52
N LEU A 194 -11.52 -6.99 4.40
CA LEU A 194 -12.37 -8.00 5.05
C LEU A 194 -13.44 -7.35 5.96
N PRO A 195 -13.09 -6.41 6.86
CA PRO A 195 -14.09 -5.74 7.70
C PRO A 195 -15.08 -4.89 6.89
N VAL A 196 -14.64 -4.26 5.80
CA VAL A 196 -15.51 -3.49 4.90
C VAL A 196 -16.53 -4.42 4.23
N MET A 197 -16.12 -5.58 3.73
CA MET A 197 -17.03 -6.57 3.14
C MET A 197 -18.08 -7.05 4.16
N ILE A 198 -17.67 -7.35 5.39
CA ILE A 198 -18.60 -7.78 6.45
C ILE A 198 -19.60 -6.67 6.77
N ALA A 199 -19.13 -5.42 6.91
CA ALA A 199 -19.99 -4.29 7.17
C ALA A 199 -20.95 -4.00 5.99
N TYR A 200 -20.46 -4.16 4.77
CA TYR A 200 -21.26 -4.01 3.56
C TYR A 200 -22.37 -5.06 3.48
N ASP A 201 -22.05 -6.32 3.74
CA ASP A 201 -23.02 -7.41 3.74
C ASP A 201 -24.08 -7.27 4.84
N ASP A 202 -23.72 -6.73 6.01
CA ASP A 202 -24.71 -6.50 7.08
C ASP A 202 -25.64 -5.33 6.77
N ALA A 203 -25.13 -4.34 6.00
CA ALA A 203 -25.88 -3.18 5.53
C ALA A 203 -26.75 -3.47 4.28
N HIS A 204 -26.30 -4.38 3.41
CA HIS A 204 -26.97 -4.75 2.16
C HIS A 204 -27.32 -6.23 2.17
N LYS A 205 -28.46 -6.51 2.80
CA LYS A 205 -29.03 -7.86 2.82
C LYS A 205 -29.96 -8.03 1.63
N GLU A 206 -29.81 -9.14 0.92
CA GLU A 206 -30.66 -9.50 -0.21
C GLU A 206 -31.37 -10.82 0.07
N GLN A 207 -32.60 -10.94 -0.42
CA GLN A 207 -33.37 -12.19 -0.34
C GLN A 207 -33.21 -12.98 -1.63
N VAL A 208 -32.77 -14.23 -1.50
CA VAL A 208 -32.58 -15.14 -2.63
C VAL A 208 -33.40 -16.40 -2.38
N ALA A 209 -34.13 -16.86 -3.40
CA ALA A 209 -34.83 -18.13 -3.35
C ALA A 209 -33.89 -19.25 -3.80
N CYS A 210 -33.63 -20.20 -2.92
CA CYS A 210 -32.71 -21.31 -3.18
C CYS A 210 -33.35 -22.62 -2.73
N THR A 211 -33.15 -23.69 -3.49
CA THR A 211 -33.61 -25.03 -3.10
C THR A 211 -32.54 -25.70 -2.23
N ILE A 212 -32.85 -25.93 -0.96
CA ILE A 212 -31.96 -26.64 -0.03
C ILE A 212 -32.13 -28.14 -0.23
N THR A 213 -31.03 -28.86 -0.47
CA THR A 213 -31.00 -30.31 -0.66
C THR A 213 -30.52 -31.07 0.56
N SER A 214 -29.55 -30.52 1.30
CA SER A 214 -29.03 -31.11 2.51
C SER A 214 -28.49 -30.03 3.45
N ALA A 215 -28.40 -30.34 4.75
CA ALA A 215 -27.84 -29.43 5.74
C ALA A 215 -27.01 -30.18 6.77
N GLN A 216 -25.79 -29.69 7.05
CA GLN A 216 -24.86 -30.33 7.96
C GLN A 216 -24.29 -29.36 8.98
N GLY A 217 -24.22 -29.82 10.24
CA GLY A 217 -23.53 -29.08 11.29
C GLY A 217 -22.01 -29.13 11.09
N ILE A 218 -21.39 -27.97 10.86
CA ILE A 218 -19.95 -27.84 10.67
C ILE A 218 -19.31 -26.97 11.77
N THR A 219 -17.98 -27.01 11.85
CA THR A 219 -17.22 -26.07 12.67
C THR A 219 -16.32 -25.27 11.75
N VAL A 220 -16.58 -23.97 11.65
CA VAL A 220 -15.78 -23.05 10.84
C VAL A 220 -14.62 -22.56 11.70
N SER A 221 -13.40 -22.80 11.25
CA SER A 221 -12.19 -22.37 11.96
C SER A 221 -11.46 -21.29 11.18
N ASN A 222 -11.28 -20.10 11.77
CA ASN A 222 -10.33 -19.11 11.27
C ASN A 222 -8.95 -19.44 11.86
N ARG A 223 -8.17 -20.31 11.22
CA ARG A 223 -6.82 -20.65 11.71
C ARG A 223 -5.81 -19.65 11.15
N SER A 224 -5.16 -18.88 12.02
CA SER A 224 -3.92 -18.22 11.62
C SER A 224 -2.79 -19.25 11.55
N VAL A 225 -1.80 -19.03 10.69
CA VAL A 225 -0.58 -19.86 10.55
C VAL A 225 0.17 -20.03 11.89
N LYS A 226 -0.13 -19.18 12.88
CA LYS A 226 0.47 -19.18 14.22
C LYS A 226 -0.35 -19.90 15.29
N GLY A 227 -1.41 -20.62 14.92
CA GLY A 227 -2.22 -21.44 15.84
C GLY A 227 -3.22 -20.67 16.71
N ILE A 228 -3.32 -19.34 16.55
CA ILE A 228 -4.40 -18.55 17.13
C ILE A 228 -5.56 -18.60 16.14
N GLY A 229 -6.63 -19.27 16.51
CA GLY A 229 -7.84 -19.32 15.70
C GLY A 229 -9.07 -19.49 16.56
N SER A 230 -10.11 -18.71 16.26
CA SER A 230 -11.43 -18.98 16.79
C SER A 230 -12.10 -20.02 15.90
N SER A 231 -12.75 -20.98 16.55
CA SER A 231 -13.63 -21.93 15.88
C SER A 231 -15.05 -21.64 16.34
N HIS A 232 -15.97 -21.57 15.38
CA HIS A 232 -17.36 -21.28 15.65
C HIS A 232 -18.24 -22.34 15.00
N PRO A 233 -19.29 -22.80 15.70
CA PRO A 233 -20.26 -23.72 15.14
C PRO A 233 -21.05 -23.01 14.03
N ALA A 234 -21.31 -23.70 12.93
CA ALA A 234 -22.12 -23.22 11.84
C ALA A 234 -22.87 -24.39 11.18
N VAL A 235 -23.78 -24.10 10.27
CA VAL A 235 -24.49 -25.09 9.45
C VAL A 235 -24.15 -24.81 7.99
N SER A 236 -23.60 -25.80 7.29
CA SER A 236 -23.44 -25.78 5.84
C SER A 236 -24.75 -26.21 5.20
N LEU A 237 -25.23 -25.42 4.24
CA LEU A 237 -26.42 -25.68 3.44
C LEU A 237 -25.97 -25.98 2.02
N GLU A 238 -26.30 -27.18 1.53
CA GLU A 238 -26.14 -27.51 0.12
C GLU A 238 -27.40 -27.07 -0.63
N THR A 239 -27.21 -26.33 -1.72
CA THR A 239 -28.31 -25.88 -2.58
C THR A 239 -28.00 -26.14 -4.04
N THR A 240 -29.03 -26.40 -4.85
CA THR A 240 -28.88 -26.61 -6.30
C THR A 240 -28.66 -25.32 -7.06
N ASP A 241 -29.33 -24.24 -6.61
CA ASP A 241 -29.47 -23.02 -7.39
C ASP A 241 -28.47 -21.93 -6.95
N CYS A 242 -28.01 -22.02 -5.70
CA CYS A 242 -27.18 -21.02 -5.04
C CYS A 242 -25.86 -21.61 -4.49
N GLY A 243 -25.55 -22.86 -4.82
CA GLY A 243 -24.41 -23.65 -4.33
C GLY A 243 -24.30 -23.77 -2.81
N HIS A 244 -23.06 -23.81 -2.30
CA HIS A 244 -22.80 -24.02 -0.87
C HIS A 244 -22.88 -22.70 -0.10
N LEU A 245 -23.72 -22.69 0.94
CA LEU A 245 -23.95 -21.52 1.78
C LEU A 245 -23.70 -21.87 3.26
N THR A 246 -23.17 -20.93 4.03
CA THR A 246 -22.90 -21.14 5.45
C THR A 246 -23.79 -20.27 6.34
N LEU A 247 -24.57 -20.91 7.20
CA LEU A 247 -25.39 -20.29 8.25
C LEU A 247 -24.65 -20.34 9.59
N SER A 248 -24.18 -19.19 10.07
CA SER A 248 -23.45 -19.09 11.35
C SER A 248 -24.22 -18.32 12.43
N ARG A 249 -25.11 -17.40 12.04
CA ARG A 249 -25.85 -16.56 12.98
C ARG A 249 -26.97 -17.37 13.66
N GLY A 250 -27.02 -17.30 15.00
CA GLY A 250 -27.98 -18.08 15.80
C GLY A 250 -27.62 -19.56 15.97
N VAL A 251 -26.46 -19.97 15.46
CA VAL A 251 -25.90 -21.32 15.60
C VAL A 251 -24.86 -21.31 16.73
N TYR A 252 -25.09 -22.16 17.72
CA TYR A 252 -24.28 -22.37 18.91
C TYR A 252 -23.88 -23.85 19.01
N SER A 253 -22.91 -24.17 19.86
CA SER A 253 -22.33 -25.52 19.91
C SER A 253 -23.34 -26.59 20.33
N ASP A 254 -24.31 -26.20 21.15
CA ASP A 254 -25.38 -27.04 21.69
C ASP A 254 -26.57 -27.21 20.72
N ASN A 255 -26.84 -26.23 19.86
CA ASN A 255 -27.99 -26.27 18.95
C ASN A 255 -27.63 -26.59 17.48
N ARG A 256 -26.35 -26.58 17.10
CA ARG A 256 -25.88 -26.74 15.70
C ARG A 256 -26.52 -27.92 14.97
N ASP A 257 -26.45 -29.11 15.56
CA ASP A 257 -26.94 -30.31 14.89
C ASP A 257 -28.48 -30.35 14.86
N ALA A 258 -29.14 -29.68 15.80
CA ALA A 258 -30.60 -29.54 15.77
C ALA A 258 -31.05 -28.59 14.65
N VAL A 259 -30.33 -27.48 14.44
CA VAL A 259 -30.58 -26.55 13.34
C VAL A 259 -30.32 -27.23 11.99
N ALA A 260 -29.22 -27.96 11.84
CA ALA A 260 -28.94 -28.72 10.62
C ALA A 260 -30.05 -29.73 10.31
N ARG A 261 -30.47 -30.54 11.30
CA ARG A 261 -31.56 -31.51 11.13
C ARG A 261 -32.90 -30.89 10.72
N ARG A 262 -33.16 -29.63 11.07
CA ARG A 262 -34.40 -28.94 10.68
C ARG A 262 -34.50 -28.82 9.16
N TYR A 263 -33.41 -28.41 8.52
CA TYR A 263 -33.38 -28.19 7.07
C TYR A 263 -33.13 -29.49 6.30
N ASP A 264 -32.37 -30.43 6.88
CA ASP A 264 -32.10 -31.73 6.28
C ASP A 264 -33.36 -32.62 6.17
N ARG A 265 -34.28 -32.51 7.15
CA ARG A 265 -35.56 -33.26 7.14
C ARG A 265 -36.63 -32.68 6.24
N ALA A 266 -36.49 -31.41 5.84
CA ALA A 266 -37.46 -30.69 5.02
C ALA A 266 -36.76 -29.99 3.86
N PRO A 267 -36.13 -30.74 2.93
CA PRO A 267 -35.53 -30.16 1.74
C PRO A 267 -36.61 -29.52 0.88
N GLY A 268 -36.26 -28.45 0.17
CA GLY A 268 -37.22 -27.69 -0.63
C GLY A 268 -36.82 -26.24 -0.85
N PRO A 269 -37.71 -25.43 -1.44
CA PRO A 269 -37.42 -24.03 -1.75
C PRO A 269 -37.53 -23.17 -0.49
N TYR A 270 -36.46 -22.44 -0.17
CA TYR A 270 -36.42 -21.51 0.97
C TYR A 270 -36.03 -20.10 0.50
N ARG A 271 -36.50 -19.09 1.22
CA ARG A 271 -36.00 -17.71 1.09
C ARG A 271 -34.86 -17.51 2.08
N LEU A 272 -33.67 -17.26 1.53
CA LEU A 272 -32.46 -17.02 2.30
C LEU A 272 -32.12 -15.54 2.25
N THR A 273 -31.88 -14.95 3.41
CA THR A 273 -31.33 -13.60 3.49
C THR A 273 -29.80 -13.70 3.54
N VAL A 274 -29.13 -13.21 2.50
CA VAL A 274 -27.66 -13.28 2.35
C VAL A 274 -27.05 -11.88 2.28
N GLY A 275 -25.75 -11.78 2.53
CA GLY A 275 -24.99 -10.55 2.27
C GLY A 275 -24.81 -10.33 0.78
N GLY A 276 -25.29 -9.21 0.24
CA GLY A 276 -25.33 -8.95 -1.20
C GLY A 276 -23.93 -8.88 -1.85
N GLY A 277 -22.94 -8.31 -1.15
CA GLY A 277 -21.57 -8.20 -1.68
C GLY A 277 -20.85 -9.54 -1.72
N GLY A 278 -20.88 -10.30 -0.62
CA GLY A 278 -20.32 -11.63 -0.54
C GLY A 278 -20.98 -12.61 -1.51
N PHE A 279 -22.32 -12.56 -1.63
CA PHE A 279 -23.07 -13.43 -2.53
C PHE A 279 -22.79 -13.12 -4.01
N TRP A 280 -22.77 -11.83 -4.39
CA TRP A 280 -22.42 -11.43 -5.75
C TRP A 280 -21.02 -11.90 -6.14
N LEU A 281 -20.03 -11.72 -5.25
CA LEU A 281 -18.66 -12.16 -5.47
C LEU A 281 -18.58 -13.67 -5.63
N TRP A 282 -19.30 -14.42 -4.79
CA TRP A 282 -19.34 -15.88 -4.85
C TRP A 282 -19.92 -16.40 -6.17
N GLN A 283 -20.98 -15.76 -6.70
CA GLN A 283 -21.57 -16.16 -7.99
C GLN A 283 -20.69 -15.84 -9.21
N HIS A 284 -19.90 -14.77 -9.16
CA HIS A 284 -19.17 -14.25 -10.33
C HIS A 284 -17.66 -14.53 -10.29
N ALA A 285 -17.12 -14.97 -9.16
CA ALA A 285 -15.69 -15.26 -9.04
C ALA A 285 -15.33 -16.55 -9.78
N SER A 286 -14.27 -16.48 -10.59
CA SER A 286 -13.66 -17.64 -11.26
C SER A 286 -12.69 -18.43 -10.36
N VAL A 287 -12.50 -17.98 -9.12
CA VAL A 287 -11.62 -18.59 -8.12
C VAL A 287 -12.42 -18.87 -6.84
N PRO A 288 -12.03 -19.88 -6.04
CA PRO A 288 -12.68 -20.14 -4.76
C PRO A 288 -12.60 -18.91 -3.85
N VAL A 289 -13.76 -18.33 -3.57
CA VAL A 289 -13.94 -17.22 -2.61
C VAL A 289 -14.67 -17.73 -1.39
N LEU A 290 -14.60 -16.97 -0.29
CA LEU A 290 -15.27 -17.32 0.96
C LEU A 290 -16.78 -17.55 0.69
N GLU A 291 -17.33 -18.60 1.30
CA GLU A 291 -18.76 -18.87 1.23
C GLU A 291 -19.54 -17.69 1.84
N PRO A 292 -20.60 -17.22 1.18
CA PRO A 292 -21.39 -16.12 1.67
C PRO A 292 -22.11 -16.52 2.96
N THR A 293 -22.21 -15.58 3.88
CA THR A 293 -22.90 -15.80 5.16
C THR A 293 -24.41 -15.64 4.96
N VAL A 294 -25.16 -16.65 5.42
CA VAL A 294 -26.63 -16.58 5.52
C VAL A 294 -27.00 -15.95 6.85
N TYR A 295 -27.82 -14.89 6.81
CA TYR A 295 -28.27 -14.16 7.99
C TYR A 295 -29.56 -14.73 8.58
N SER A 296 -30.48 -15.18 7.72
CA SER A 296 -31.70 -15.86 8.11
C SER A 296 -32.21 -16.76 6.99
N VAL A 297 -32.99 -17.76 7.38
CA VAL A 297 -33.76 -18.63 6.48
C VAL A 297 -35.22 -18.46 6.84
N ASP A 298 -35.98 -17.86 5.95
CA ASP A 298 -37.43 -17.69 6.10
C ASP A 298 -38.16 -19.00 5.77
N GLU A 299 -39.47 -19.04 6.04
CA GLU A 299 -40.31 -20.20 5.74
C GLU A 299 -40.28 -20.60 4.25
N PRO A 300 -40.54 -21.89 3.94
CA PRO A 300 -40.42 -22.39 2.59
C PRO A 300 -41.33 -21.62 1.62
N VAL A 301 -40.82 -21.36 0.41
CA VAL A 301 -41.53 -20.63 -0.64
C VAL A 301 -42.69 -21.51 -1.12
N GLY A 302 -43.85 -21.33 -0.50
CA GLY A 302 -45.01 -22.20 -0.65
C GLY A 302 -45.83 -22.38 0.63
N ALA A 303 -45.35 -21.95 1.80
CA ALA A 303 -46.10 -21.93 3.05
C ALA A 303 -47.08 -20.74 3.18
N ALA A 304 -47.38 -20.02 2.10
CA ALA A 304 -48.48 -19.08 2.10
C ALA A 304 -49.80 -19.86 1.96
N THR A 305 -50.63 -19.75 3.01
CA THR A 305 -52.02 -20.19 3.18
C THR A 305 -52.25 -21.55 3.83
N ARG A 306 -52.35 -21.53 5.16
CA ARG A 306 -53.58 -21.98 5.85
C ARG A 306 -53.80 -21.18 7.13
#